data_AF-A0A450VWN4-F1
#
_entry.id   AF-A0A450VWN4-F1
#
_cell.length_a   1.000
_cell.length_b   1.000
_cell.length_c   1.000
_cell.angle_alpha   90.00
_cell.angle_beta   90.00
_cell.angle_gamma   90.00
#
_symmetry.space_group_name_H-M   'P 1'
#
loop_
_entity.id
_entity.type
_entity.pdbx_description
1 polymer ?
#
loop_
_entity_poly.entity_id
_entity_poly.type
_entity_poly.pdbx_seq_one_letter_code
_entity_poly.pdbx_strand_id
1 'polypeptide(L)'
;MAGKPRILKKYPNRRLYDTSLSKYITLADVRNLVLEKEEFLVRDAKNDQDITHSILLQIIVEQEAEETEQPLFTTSVLQQMIRLYGDSLQGMLAKYLDRNIELIVRQQQRFRQQVQNVVVRDPVNFLCELTEQNLSLWEEMRETLSIKKPSIPKDHDDGNIAGEASPQTNEP
;
A
#
# COMPACT_ATOMS: atom_id res chain seq x y z
N MET A 1 -19.89 1.06 25.83
CA MET A 1 -20.90 -0.02 25.77
C MET A 1 -20.73 -0.69 24.43
N ALA A 2 -20.40 -1.98 24.39
CA ALA A 2 -20.28 -2.69 23.12
C ALA A 2 -21.68 -2.75 22.48
N GLY A 3 -21.89 -1.95 21.43
CA GLY A 3 -23.14 -1.98 20.67
C GLY A 3 -23.31 -3.34 20.03
N LYS A 4 -24.55 -3.83 19.95
CA LYS A 4 -24.85 -5.07 19.25
C LYS A 4 -24.35 -4.95 17.79
N PRO A 5 -23.63 -5.95 17.24
CA PRO A 5 -23.09 -5.87 15.90
C PRO A 5 -24.20 -5.67 14.85
N ARG A 6 -23.91 -4.87 13.83
CA ARG A 6 -24.83 -4.57 12.72
C ARG A 6 -25.16 -5.84 11.96
N ILE A 7 -26.44 -6.12 11.71
CA ILE A 7 -26.85 -7.35 11.03
C ILE A 7 -27.14 -7.08 9.57
N LEU A 8 -26.47 -7.81 8.69
CA LEU A 8 -26.71 -7.85 7.26
C LEU A 8 -27.40 -9.17 6.91
N LYS A 9 -28.46 -9.12 6.12
CA LYS A 9 -29.19 -10.31 5.65
C LYS A 9 -28.87 -10.58 4.19
N LYS A 10 -28.37 -11.78 3.90
CA LYS A 10 -28.11 -12.24 2.54
C LYS A 10 -29.33 -12.98 2.00
N TYR A 11 -29.82 -12.51 0.86
CA TYR A 11 -30.87 -13.20 0.11
C TYR A 11 -30.27 -13.99 -1.05
N PRO A 12 -30.94 -15.08 -1.49
CA PRO A 12 -30.43 -15.96 -2.56
C PRO A 12 -30.14 -15.23 -3.88
N ASN A 13 -30.93 -14.20 -4.20
CA ASN A 13 -30.85 -13.48 -5.47
C ASN A 13 -29.70 -12.45 -5.52
N ARG A 14 -28.53 -12.83 -5.00
CA ARG A 14 -27.31 -12.02 -4.83
C ARG A 14 -27.44 -10.74 -3.95
N ARG A 15 -28.65 -10.29 -3.59
CA ARG A 15 -28.90 -9.10 -2.74
C ARG A 15 -28.46 -9.26 -1.29
N LEU A 16 -27.91 -8.19 -0.72
CA LEU A 16 -27.65 -7.99 0.71
C LEU A 16 -28.59 -6.91 1.23
N TYR A 17 -29.12 -7.08 2.44
CA TYR A 17 -30.01 -6.13 3.08
C TYR A 17 -29.45 -5.73 4.43
N ASP A 18 -29.37 -4.42 4.66
CA ASP A 18 -28.89 -3.86 5.90
C ASP A 18 -30.04 -3.62 6.86
N THR A 19 -30.01 -4.26 8.03
CA THR A 19 -31.08 -4.11 9.03
C THR A 19 -31.00 -2.78 9.79
N SER A 20 -29.84 -2.14 9.86
CA SER A 20 -29.66 -0.85 10.53
C SER A 20 -30.11 0.31 9.64
N LEU A 21 -29.81 0.25 8.34
CA LEU A 21 -30.23 1.27 7.37
C LEU A 21 -31.55 0.95 6.65
N SER A 22 -32.11 -0.25 6.88
CA SER A 22 -33.32 -0.73 6.23
C SER A 22 -33.29 -0.64 4.70
N LYS A 23 -32.14 -0.88 4.08
CA LYS A 23 -31.94 -0.76 2.63
C LYS A 23 -31.12 -1.90 2.04
N TYR A 24 -31.29 -2.14 0.75
CA TYR A 24 -30.40 -3.03 0.00
C TYR A 24 -29.03 -2.39 -0.18
N ILE A 25 -27.99 -3.21 -0.05
CA ILE A 25 -26.59 -2.81 -0.20
C ILE A 25 -25.86 -3.78 -1.13
N THR A 26 -24.73 -3.34 -1.66
CA THR A 26 -23.83 -4.11 -2.52
C THR A 26 -22.67 -4.70 -1.73
N LEU A 27 -21.86 -5.56 -2.35
CA LEU A 27 -20.62 -6.06 -1.72
C LEU A 27 -19.58 -4.95 -1.56
N ALA A 28 -19.56 -3.97 -2.46
CA ALA A 28 -18.74 -2.77 -2.32
C ALA A 28 -19.12 -1.94 -1.08
N ASP A 29 -20.41 -1.84 -0.75
CA ASP A 29 -20.86 -1.20 0.49
C ASP A 29 -20.41 -1.98 1.73
N VAL A 30 -20.49 -3.31 1.69
CA VAL A 30 -19.99 -4.16 2.81
C VAL A 30 -18.48 -4.04 2.96
N ARG A 31 -17.74 -3.97 1.85
CA ARG A 31 -16.30 -3.67 1.86
C ARG A 31 -16.03 -2.33 2.56
N ASN A 32 -16.82 -1.29 2.29
CA ASN A 32 -16.66 -0.01 2.98
C ASN A 32 -16.86 -0.14 4.49
N LEU A 33 -17.83 -0.95 4.95
CA LEU A 33 -17.99 -1.23 6.39
C LEU A 33 -16.73 -1.87 7.01
N VAL A 34 -16.07 -2.79 6.28
CA VAL A 34 -14.81 -3.39 6.73
C VAL A 34 -13.70 -2.33 6.81
N LEU A 35 -13.60 -1.44 5.82
CA LEU A 35 -12.61 -0.36 5.79
C LEU A 35 -12.84 0.66 6.91
N GLU A 36 -14.10 0.93 7.24
CA GLU A 36 -14.53 1.80 8.35
C GLU A 36 -14.33 1.13 9.73
N LYS A 37 -13.97 -0.16 9.77
CA LYS A 37 -13.81 -0.99 10.99
C LYS A 37 -15.11 -1.12 11.78
N GLU A 38 -16.24 -1.12 11.09
CA GLU A 38 -17.54 -1.34 11.69
C GLU A 38 -17.76 -2.83 11.98
N GLU A 39 -18.27 -3.15 13.17
CA GLU A 39 -18.59 -4.54 13.54
C GLU A 39 -19.94 -4.96 12.94
N PHE A 40 -19.92 -5.97 12.06
CA PHE A 40 -21.13 -6.51 11.46
C PHE A 40 -21.12 -8.04 11.39
N LEU A 41 -22.32 -8.62 11.23
CA LEU A 41 -22.54 -10.03 10.99
C LEU A 41 -23.44 -10.19 9.76
N VAL A 42 -23.09 -11.15 8.89
CA VAL A 42 -23.93 -11.51 7.75
C VAL A 42 -24.63 -12.83 8.02
N ARG A 43 -25.97 -12.80 7.98
CA ARG A 43 -26.81 -14.00 8.12
C ARG A 43 -27.55 -14.32 6.84
N ASP A 44 -27.65 -15.59 6.51
CA ASP A 44 -28.52 -16.05 5.41
C ASP A 44 -29.99 -15.86 5.82
N ALA A 45 -30.76 -15.18 4.96
CA ALA A 45 -32.17 -14.88 5.23
C ALA A 45 -33.08 -16.12 5.29
N LYS A 46 -32.65 -17.28 4.76
CA LYS A 46 -33.44 -18.52 4.74
C LYS A 46 -33.31 -19.33 6.02
N ASN A 47 -32.09 -19.51 6.51
CA ASN A 47 -31.77 -20.43 7.61
C ASN A 47 -31.11 -19.73 8.81
N ASP A 48 -30.91 -18.41 8.76
CA ASP A 48 -30.28 -17.57 9.77
C ASP A 48 -28.84 -17.99 10.13
N GLN A 49 -28.17 -18.75 9.25
CA GLN A 49 -26.80 -19.18 9.43
C GLN A 49 -25.85 -17.98 9.28
N ASP A 50 -24.81 -17.93 10.13
CA ASP A 50 -23.71 -16.99 9.97
C ASP A 50 -22.87 -17.37 8.75
N ILE A 51 -22.87 -16.48 7.76
CA ILE A 51 -22.11 -16.62 6.52
C ILE A 51 -21.11 -15.48 6.35
N THR A 52 -20.78 -14.76 7.42
CA THR A 52 -19.88 -13.59 7.42
C THR A 52 -18.55 -13.93 6.74
N HIS A 53 -17.94 -15.06 7.12
CA HIS A 53 -16.69 -15.54 6.52
C HIS A 53 -16.78 -15.74 5.00
N SER A 54 -17.86 -16.35 4.52
CA SER A 54 -18.07 -16.59 3.08
C SER A 54 -18.20 -15.28 2.30
N ILE A 55 -18.89 -14.29 2.87
CA ILE A 55 -19.08 -12.97 2.25
C ILE A 55 -17.78 -12.18 2.22
N LEU A 56 -16.96 -12.23 3.27
CA LEU A 56 -15.64 -11.60 3.29
C LEU A 56 -14.71 -12.20 2.22
N LEU A 57 -14.70 -13.52 2.06
CA LEU A 57 -13.96 -14.17 0.98
C LEU A 57 -14.45 -13.73 -0.40
N GLN A 58 -15.77 -13.63 -0.59
CA GLN A 58 -16.35 -13.14 -1.84
C GLN A 58 -15.88 -11.71 -2.16
N ILE A 59 -15.85 -10.81 -1.16
CA ILE A 59 -15.36 -9.44 -1.33
C ILE A 59 -13.90 -9.43 -1.78
N ILE A 60 -13.05 -10.27 -1.18
CA ILE A 60 -11.63 -10.36 -1.55
C ILE A 60 -11.48 -10.82 -3.01
N VAL A 61 -12.24 -11.83 -3.44
CA VAL A 61 -12.19 -12.34 -4.81
C VAL A 61 -12.67 -11.29 -5.82
N GLU A 62 -13.73 -10.55 -5.49
CA GLU A 62 -14.24 -9.48 -6.35
C GLU A 62 -13.23 -8.33 -6.46
N GLN A 63 -12.58 -7.94 -5.36
CA GLN A 63 -11.52 -6.91 -5.35
C GLN A 63 -10.35 -7.29 -6.26
N GLU A 64 -9.86 -8.53 -6.13
CA GLU A 64 -8.72 -9.02 -6.91
C GLU A 64 -9.06 -9.11 -8.41
N ALA A 65 -10.32 -9.36 -8.76
CA ALA A 65 -10.77 -9.38 -10.15
C ALA A 65 -10.83 -7.98 -10.77
N GLU A 66 -11.07 -6.93 -9.97
CA GLU A 66 -11.07 -5.53 -10.41
C GLU A 66 -9.64 -4.98 -10.55
N GLU A 67 -8.72 -5.34 -9.64
CA GLU A 67 -7.34 -4.87 -9.61
C GLU A 67 -6.42 -5.69 -10.55
N THR A 68 -6.42 -5.35 -11.83
CA THR A 68 -5.71 -6.13 -12.87
C THR A 68 -4.20 -5.86 -12.95
N GLU A 69 -3.72 -4.71 -12.46
CA GLU A 69 -2.35 -4.26 -12.74
C GLU A 69 -1.29 -4.92 -11.83
N GLN A 70 -1.62 -5.21 -10.57
CA GLN A 70 -0.75 -5.89 -9.61
C GLN A 70 -1.56 -6.70 -8.58
N PRO A 71 -1.89 -7.97 -8.87
CA PRO A 71 -2.66 -8.82 -7.96
C PRO A 71 -1.92 -9.05 -6.64
N LEU A 72 -2.57 -8.76 -5.51
CA LEU A 72 -2.02 -9.06 -4.17
C LEU A 72 -1.87 -10.58 -3.97
N PHE A 73 -2.77 -11.36 -4.56
CA PHE A 73 -2.82 -12.81 -4.48
C PHE A 73 -2.24 -13.45 -5.75
N THR A 74 -0.91 -13.44 -5.85
CA THR A 74 -0.22 -14.13 -6.94
C THR A 74 -0.58 -15.62 -7.01
N THR A 75 -0.51 -16.21 -8.21
CA THR A 75 -0.79 -17.65 -8.42
C THR A 75 0.01 -18.55 -7.48
N SER A 76 1.27 -18.20 -7.20
CA SER A 76 2.12 -18.96 -6.28
C SER A 76 1.57 -18.93 -4.85
N VAL A 77 1.11 -17.77 -4.38
CA VAL A 77 0.50 -17.60 -3.04
C VAL A 77 -0.78 -18.43 -2.94
N LEU A 78 -1.66 -18.34 -3.94
CA LEU A 78 -2.92 -19.10 -3.96
C LEU A 78 -2.69 -20.61 -3.95
N GLN A 79 -1.75 -21.11 -4.76
CA GLN A 79 -1.39 -22.53 -4.76
C GLN A 79 -0.83 -22.98 -3.41
N GLN A 80 0.03 -22.17 -2.79
CA GLN A 80 0.58 -22.49 -1.48
C GLN A 80 -0.51 -22.53 -0.41
N MET A 81 -1.44 -21.56 -0.41
CA MET A 81 -2.61 -21.56 0.47
C MET A 81 -3.43 -22.84 0.32
N ILE A 82 -3.75 -23.24 -0.92
CA ILE A 82 -4.53 -24.46 -1.18
C ILE A 82 -3.81 -25.72 -0.70
N ARG A 83 -2.51 -25.85 -0.94
CA ARG A 83 -1.70 -26.99 -0.44
C ARG A 83 -1.71 -27.06 1.08
N LEU A 84 -1.56 -25.91 1.74
CA LEU A 84 -1.59 -25.81 3.20
C LEU A 84 -2.95 -26.21 3.81
N TYR A 85 -4.07 -25.99 3.10
CA TYR A 85 -5.38 -26.49 3.52
C TYR A 85 -5.53 -28.01 3.37
N GLY A 86 -4.76 -28.63 2.48
CA GLY A 86 -4.73 -30.09 2.28
C GLY A 86 -3.88 -30.85 3.31
N ASP A 87 -2.90 -30.18 3.92
CA ASP A 87 -2.10 -30.74 5.00
C ASP A 87 -2.82 -30.56 6.36
N SER A 88 -2.69 -31.55 7.24
CA SER A 88 -3.35 -31.64 8.57
C SER A 88 -3.07 -30.49 9.58
N LEU A 89 -2.40 -29.42 9.14
CA LEU A 89 -1.94 -28.28 9.94
C LEU A 89 -2.86 -27.03 9.83
N GLN A 90 -4.12 -27.22 9.42
CA GLN A 90 -5.12 -26.17 9.19
C GLN A 90 -5.24 -25.17 10.37
N GLY A 91 -5.17 -25.64 11.63
CA GLY A 91 -5.24 -24.80 12.83
C GLY A 91 -3.96 -24.03 13.17
N MET A 92 -2.81 -24.47 12.65
CA MET A 92 -1.54 -23.78 12.83
C MET A 92 -1.41 -22.61 11.85
N LEU A 93 -1.92 -22.77 10.62
CA LEU A 93 -1.88 -21.74 9.58
C LEU A 93 -2.59 -20.45 9.99
N ALA A 94 -3.80 -20.53 10.56
CA ALA A 94 -4.56 -19.35 10.98
C ALA A 94 -3.75 -18.49 11.96
N LYS A 95 -3.14 -19.13 12.96
CA LYS A 95 -2.28 -18.45 13.95
C LYS A 95 -1.01 -17.88 13.33
N TYR A 96 -0.40 -18.57 12.36
CA TYR A 96 0.78 -18.07 11.66
C TYR A 96 0.45 -16.89 10.73
N LEU A 97 -0.65 -16.93 10.00
CA LEU A 97 -1.09 -15.83 9.14
C LEU A 97 -1.46 -14.60 9.95
N ASP A 98 -2.24 -14.74 11.02
CA ASP A 98 -2.55 -13.65 11.94
C ASP A 98 -1.28 -12.99 12.46
N ARG A 99 -0.29 -13.81 12.86
CA ARG A 99 0.98 -13.30 13.37
C ARG A 99 1.81 -12.58 12.30
N ASN A 100 1.88 -13.11 11.09
CA ASN A 100 2.64 -12.49 10.00
C ASN A 100 1.96 -11.23 9.47
N ILE A 101 0.63 -11.20 9.36
CA ILE A 101 -0.13 -10.00 9.00
C ILE A 101 0.07 -8.91 10.06
N GLU A 102 0.00 -9.23 11.35
CA GLU A 102 0.33 -8.28 12.41
C GLU A 102 1.75 -7.71 12.29
N LEU A 103 2.72 -8.54 11.89
CA LEU A 103 4.11 -8.11 11.70
C LEU A 103 4.26 -7.19 10.48
N ILE A 104 3.62 -7.53 9.35
CA ILE A 104 3.61 -6.70 8.14
C ILE A 104 2.98 -5.33 8.43
N VAL A 105 1.83 -5.30 9.10
CA VAL A 105 1.15 -4.05 9.48
C VAL A 105 2.04 -3.20 10.40
N ARG A 106 2.68 -3.82 11.40
CA ARG A 106 3.61 -3.12 12.30
C ARG A 106 4.84 -2.59 11.55
N GLN A 107 5.38 -3.36 10.61
CA GLN A 107 6.55 -2.96 9.85
C GLN A 107 6.24 -1.82 8.89
N GLN A 108 5.07 -1.84 8.22
CA GLN A 108 4.61 -0.74 7.39
C GLN A 108 4.43 0.55 8.21
N GLN A 109 3.85 0.45 9.41
CA GLN A 109 3.71 1.59 10.32
C GLN A 109 5.07 2.14 10.77
N ARG A 110 6.02 1.27 11.14
CA ARG A 110 7.39 1.68 11.52
C ARG A 110 8.12 2.33 10.35
N PHE A 111 8.04 1.75 9.16
CA PHE A 111 8.64 2.32 7.95
C PHE A 111 8.08 3.71 7.65
N ARG A 112 6.75 3.88 7.69
CA ARG A 112 6.11 5.21 7.53
C ARG A 112 6.59 6.20 8.59
N GLN A 113 6.70 5.80 9.86
CA GLN A 113 7.19 6.66 10.94
C GLN A 113 8.67 7.03 10.76
N GLN A 114 9.52 6.08 10.35
CA GLN A 114 10.95 6.33 10.10
C GLN A 114 11.14 7.28 8.92
N VAL A 115 10.45 7.04 7.81
CA VAL A 115 10.49 7.92 6.64
C VAL A 115 9.95 9.30 7.00
N GLN A 116 8.82 9.40 7.71
CA GLN A 116 8.27 10.69 8.14
C GLN A 116 9.22 11.44 9.08
N ASN A 117 9.85 10.76 10.04
CA ASN A 117 10.78 11.39 10.99
C ASN A 117 12.08 11.85 10.32
N VAL A 118 12.56 11.15 9.29
CA VAL A 118 13.80 11.49 8.55
C VAL A 118 13.53 12.55 7.49
N VAL A 119 12.44 12.42 6.70
CA VAL A 119 12.08 13.36 5.62
C VAL A 119 11.58 14.70 6.16
N VAL A 120 10.88 14.71 7.31
CA VAL A 120 10.34 15.96 7.89
C VAL A 120 11.38 16.71 8.72
N ARG A 121 12.34 16.03 9.36
CA ARG A 121 13.36 16.72 10.16
C ARG A 121 14.58 17.15 9.35
N ASP A 122 15.02 16.37 8.36
CA ASP A 122 16.32 16.65 7.75
C ASP A 122 16.49 16.02 6.35
N PRO A 123 15.76 16.51 5.33
CA PRO A 123 15.80 15.99 3.97
C PRO A 123 17.20 16.09 3.34
N VAL A 124 18.02 17.04 3.77
CA VAL A 124 19.41 17.21 3.31
C VAL A 124 20.30 16.09 3.84
N ASN A 125 20.18 15.74 5.13
CA ASN A 125 21.00 14.68 5.73
C ASN A 125 20.67 13.30 5.15
N PHE A 126 19.39 13.02 4.85
CA PHE A 126 19.00 11.80 4.15
C PHE A 126 19.60 11.70 2.74
N LEU A 127 19.62 12.80 2.00
CA LEU A 127 20.24 12.85 0.67
C LEU A 127 21.76 12.69 0.76
N CYS A 128 22.42 13.29 1.75
CA CYS A 128 23.84 13.10 2.01
C CYS A 128 24.16 11.63 2.32
N GLU A 129 23.39 10.98 3.20
CA GLU A 129 23.60 9.56 3.56
C GLU A 129 23.44 8.60 2.37
N LEU A 130 22.43 8.84 1.51
CA LEU A 130 22.26 8.07 0.27
C LEU A 130 23.37 8.33 -0.76
N THR A 131 23.90 9.55 -0.78
CA THR A 131 24.99 9.95 -1.67
C THR A 131 26.30 9.31 -1.20
N GLU A 132 26.56 9.25 0.11
CA GLU A 132 27.74 8.61 0.71
C GLU A 132 27.75 7.09 0.49
N GLN A 133 26.62 6.41 0.71
CA GLN A 133 26.52 4.97 0.46
C GLN A 133 26.77 4.63 -1.00
N ASN A 134 26.19 5.38 -1.95
CA ASN A 134 26.44 5.17 -3.37
C ASN A 134 27.87 5.56 -3.77
N LEU A 135 28.44 6.65 -3.22
CA LEU A 135 29.80 7.07 -3.56
C LEU A 135 30.82 6.00 -3.18
N SER A 136 30.70 5.36 -2.02
CA SER A 136 31.65 4.32 -1.60
C SER A 136 31.69 3.13 -2.57
N LEU A 137 30.54 2.70 -3.08
CA LEU A 137 30.42 1.67 -4.12
C LEU A 137 31.02 2.15 -5.46
N TRP A 138 30.82 3.42 -5.82
CA TRP A 138 31.46 4.02 -6.98
C TRP A 138 32.97 4.18 -6.82
N GLU A 139 33.46 4.41 -5.59
CA GLU A 139 34.89 4.51 -5.26
C GLU A 139 35.58 3.15 -5.29
N GLU A 140 34.92 2.11 -4.78
CA GLU A 140 35.38 0.71 -4.87
C GLU A 140 35.37 0.22 -6.32
N MET A 141 34.34 0.56 -7.09
CA MET A 141 34.26 0.31 -8.53
C MET A 141 35.32 1.11 -9.33
N ARG A 142 35.66 2.32 -8.86
CA ARG A 142 36.73 3.17 -9.44
C ARG A 142 38.11 2.54 -9.24
N GLU A 143 38.40 2.07 -8.03
CA GLU A 143 39.70 1.45 -7.73
C GLU A 143 39.90 0.15 -8.52
N THR A 144 38.85 -0.65 -8.66
CA THR A 144 38.93 -1.95 -9.35
C THR A 144 39.03 -1.83 -10.87
N LEU A 145 38.57 -0.73 -11.48
CA LEU A 145 38.51 -0.61 -12.94
C LEU A 145 39.39 0.49 -13.56
N SER A 146 40.03 1.38 -12.79
CA SER A 146 40.83 2.51 -13.34
C SER A 146 40.10 3.32 -14.44
N ILE A 147 38.77 3.46 -14.33
CA ILE A 147 37.94 4.16 -15.34
C ILE A 147 37.83 5.66 -15.02
N LYS A 148 37.96 6.48 -16.07
CA LYS A 148 37.89 7.95 -16.05
C LYS A 148 36.50 8.46 -15.63
N LYS A 149 36.49 9.53 -14.84
CA LYS A 149 35.32 10.18 -14.20
C LYS A 149 34.15 10.44 -15.18
N PRO A 150 32.91 10.03 -14.86
CA PRO A 150 31.74 10.51 -15.58
C PRO A 150 31.43 11.96 -15.17
N SER A 151 31.26 12.82 -16.16
CA SER A 151 30.88 14.22 -15.99
C SER A 151 29.38 14.32 -15.71
N ILE A 152 29.02 14.94 -14.59
CA ILE A 152 27.66 15.38 -14.30
C ILE A 152 27.32 16.53 -15.27
N PRO A 153 26.16 16.54 -15.97
CA PRO A 153 25.75 17.68 -16.77
C PRO A 153 25.52 18.87 -15.85
N LYS A 154 26.26 19.97 -16.07
CA LYS A 154 25.92 21.25 -15.45
C LYS A 154 24.76 21.84 -16.24
N ASP A 155 23.56 21.81 -15.66
CA ASP A 155 22.49 22.70 -16.11
C ASP A 155 22.93 24.14 -15.84
N HIS A 156 23.17 24.84 -16.95
CA HIS A 156 23.17 26.29 -17.02
C HIS A 156 21.71 26.74 -16.95
N ASP A 157 21.31 27.42 -15.88
CA ASP A 157 20.65 28.73 -16.02
C ASP A 157 20.59 29.50 -14.71
N ASP A 158 20.31 30.79 -14.87
CA ASP A 158 19.91 31.84 -13.93
C ASP A 158 20.99 32.84 -13.54
N GLY A 159 21.06 33.88 -14.38
CA GLY A 159 21.67 35.16 -14.07
C GLY A 159 20.82 36.03 -13.14
N ASN A 160 21.41 37.14 -12.65
CA ASN A 160 20.79 38.45 -12.71
C ASN A 160 21.75 39.62 -12.32
N ILE A 161 21.64 40.71 -13.09
CA ILE A 161 21.87 42.16 -12.84
C ILE A 161 23.05 42.74 -12.04
N ALA A 162 23.86 43.54 -12.74
CA ALA A 162 23.94 45.02 -12.66
C ALA A 162 24.85 45.48 -13.84
N GLY A 163 24.58 46.45 -14.71
CA GLY A 163 23.96 47.76 -14.54
C GLY A 163 24.99 48.82 -15.01
N GLU A 164 24.58 49.73 -15.89
CA GLU A 164 25.30 50.92 -16.42
C GLU A 164 26.23 50.71 -17.64
N ALA A 165 26.31 51.59 -18.63
CA ALA A 165 25.42 52.56 -19.27
C ALA A 165 26.22 53.06 -20.50
N SER A 166 25.69 52.92 -21.71
CA SER A 166 26.27 53.56 -22.89
C SER A 166 25.85 55.02 -22.97
N PRO A 167 26.67 55.90 -23.55
CA PRO A 167 26.12 56.82 -24.53
C PRO A 167 26.90 56.81 -25.85
N GLN A 168 26.12 56.98 -26.92
CA GLN A 168 26.51 57.12 -28.31
C GLN A 168 27.39 58.37 -28.55
N THR A 169 28.28 58.31 -29.53
CA THR A 169 28.64 59.47 -30.36
C THR A 169 28.93 59.06 -31.81
N ASN A 170 28.34 59.85 -32.69
CA ASN A 170 28.16 59.78 -34.14
C ASN A 170 29.43 59.95 -35.00
N GLU A 171 29.36 59.34 -36.21
CA GLU A 171 29.70 59.88 -37.56
C GLU A 171 31.14 60.23 -37.96
N PRO A 172 31.41 60.43 -39.28
CA PRO A 172 30.52 60.36 -40.45
C PRO A 172 30.83 59.27 -41.49
#